data_AF-A0A971T117-F1
#
_entry.id   AF-A0A971T117-F1
#
_cell.length_a   1.000
_cell.length_b   1.000
_cell.length_c   1.000
_cell.angle_alpha   90.00
_cell.angle_beta   90.00
_cell.angle_gamma   90.00
#
_symmetry.space_group_name_H-M   'P 1'
#
loop_
_entity.id
_entity.type
_entity.pdbx_description
1 polymer ?
#
loop_
_entity_poly.entity_id
_entity_poly.type
_entity_poly.pdbx_seq_one_letter_code
_entity_poly.pdbx_strand_id
1 'polypeptide(L)'
;MRQVYCWAAVLYLFCSISYAGRQNPIFLIELNDFENEFIPGRVHVSSDEDNLFFARSTPSKTDALWEARRNPETGIYDQQRQLSELKNGGAQVYGVWMSEDKLRLYYAVSDPQTLGWSRRPIWMATRSSPDAPWQTVKRHSELEIEPFQTNCTLSADEKVIMWETATFDIGGLKRIFTATRSSIQHNFSNIREAYELEAIQAWTPYMTKDGLTVFFRIQISGGAWEPWMGRRESLDQPFGSFELIEGLYGVGISVVPCLSGDRQRVYYFHRPSIGADITNTGIYVSEWVELPYVAVIRNLLEAIADKEQAVMLIQSASDKEEVAMRFLSELSKDEIPAGVSGKDIQQAIRLIRMALQKQQLVQQILEMNLEYLDGTRALLSPPGQEP
;
A
#
# COMPACT_ATOMS: atom_id res chain seq x y z
N MET A 1 9.39 -38.96 -31.08
CA MET A 1 8.18 -38.12 -30.97
C MET A 1 7.28 -38.40 -29.75
N ARG A 2 7.32 -39.56 -29.08
CA ARG A 2 6.47 -39.83 -27.89
C ARG A 2 7.03 -39.39 -26.52
N GLN A 3 8.29 -38.97 -26.43
CA GLN A 3 8.93 -38.55 -25.16
C GLN A 3 8.73 -37.07 -24.78
N VAL A 4 8.16 -36.26 -25.67
CA VAL A 4 7.94 -34.81 -25.45
C VAL A 4 6.62 -34.54 -24.71
N TYR A 5 5.69 -35.50 -24.68
CA TYR A 5 4.37 -35.30 -24.08
C TYR A 5 4.33 -35.44 -22.55
N CYS A 6 5.25 -36.17 -21.91
CA CYS A 6 5.28 -36.25 -20.43
C CYS A 6 5.81 -34.98 -19.75
N TRP A 7 6.63 -34.18 -20.43
CA TRP A 7 7.10 -32.90 -19.89
C TRP A 7 6.10 -31.76 -20.08
N ALA A 8 5.22 -31.86 -21.08
CA ALA A 8 4.19 -30.86 -21.36
C ALA A 8 3.04 -30.85 -20.32
N ALA A 9 2.75 -31.99 -19.68
CA ALA A 9 1.73 -32.06 -18.62
C ALA A 9 2.20 -31.43 -17.29
N VAL A 10 3.50 -31.45 -17.00
CA VAL A 10 4.09 -30.76 -15.84
C VAL A 10 4.19 -29.25 -16.10
N LEU A 11 4.26 -28.82 -17.36
CA LEU A 11 4.28 -27.40 -17.74
C LEU A 11 2.88 -26.74 -17.78
N TYR A 12 1.79 -27.50 -17.73
CA TYR A 12 0.41 -26.97 -17.78
C TYR A 12 -0.24 -26.73 -16.41
N LEU A 13 0.48 -26.95 -15.31
CA LEU A 13 0.20 -26.31 -14.03
C LEU A 13 0.70 -24.86 -14.09
N PHE A 14 0.10 -24.08 -14.99
CA PHE A 14 0.16 -22.63 -14.90
C PHE A 14 -0.74 -22.23 -13.74
N CYS A 15 -0.20 -22.25 -12.53
CA CYS A 15 -0.80 -21.57 -11.39
C CYS A 15 -1.07 -20.13 -11.87
N SER A 16 -2.34 -19.74 -11.94
CA SER A 16 -2.72 -18.35 -12.08
C SER A 16 -2.17 -17.64 -10.86
N ILE A 17 -0.98 -17.05 -10.97
CA ILE A 17 -0.42 -16.25 -9.89
C ILE A 17 -1.42 -15.11 -9.70
N SER A 18 -2.20 -15.17 -8.63
CA SER A 18 -3.05 -14.06 -8.26
C SER A 18 -2.14 -12.97 -7.76
N TYR A 19 -1.96 -11.94 -8.59
CA TYR A 19 -1.20 -10.76 -8.19
C TYR A 19 -2.06 -9.93 -7.24
N ALA A 20 -1.47 -9.50 -6.12
CA ALA A 20 -2.06 -8.48 -5.28
C ALA A 20 -2.12 -7.17 -6.09
N GLY A 21 -3.27 -6.92 -6.70
CA GLY A 21 -3.54 -5.74 -7.51
C GLY A 21 -4.30 -4.69 -6.72
N ARG A 22 -4.08 -3.43 -7.07
CA ARG A 22 -4.99 -2.35 -6.69
C ARG A 22 -6.17 -2.33 -7.66
N GLN A 23 -7.35 -2.02 -7.14
CA GLN A 23 -8.50 -1.68 -7.97
C GLN A 23 -8.23 -0.41 -8.76
N ASN A 24 -8.95 -0.26 -9.87
CA ASN A 24 -8.97 1.00 -10.62
C ASN A 24 -9.34 2.14 -9.65
N PRO A 25 -8.57 3.23 -9.60
CA PRO A 25 -8.87 4.35 -8.72
C PRO A 25 -10.27 4.92 -8.96
N ILE A 26 -10.99 5.17 -7.88
CA ILE A 26 -12.32 5.75 -7.88
C ILE A 26 -12.18 7.26 -7.67
N PHE A 27 -12.70 8.05 -8.61
CA PHE A 27 -12.76 9.50 -8.48
C PHE A 27 -13.86 9.90 -7.50
N LEU A 28 -13.50 10.64 -6.43
CA LEU A 28 -14.45 11.18 -5.45
C LEU A 28 -15.09 12.45 -6.03
N ILE A 29 -15.94 12.26 -7.04
CA ILE A 29 -16.56 13.32 -7.81
C ILE A 29 -17.38 14.27 -6.93
N GLU A 30 -17.98 13.75 -5.84
CA GLU A 30 -18.80 14.51 -4.92
C GLU A 30 -18.04 15.64 -4.21
N LEU A 31 -16.70 15.54 -4.08
CA LEU A 31 -15.88 16.54 -3.42
C LEU A 31 -15.53 17.75 -4.32
N ASN A 32 -15.83 17.66 -5.62
CA ASN A 32 -15.58 18.72 -6.58
C ASN A 32 -16.73 19.71 -6.65
N ASP A 33 -16.40 21.00 -6.77
CA ASP A 33 -17.35 22.05 -7.11
C ASP A 33 -17.07 22.48 -8.55
N PHE A 34 -17.64 21.74 -9.49
CA PHE A 34 -17.43 21.98 -10.92
C PHE A 34 -18.06 23.28 -11.42
N GLU A 35 -19.15 23.73 -10.77
CA GLU A 35 -19.83 24.98 -11.13
C GLU A 35 -18.91 26.19 -10.93
N ASN A 36 -18.08 26.16 -9.89
CA ASN A 36 -17.15 27.24 -9.56
C ASN A 36 -15.68 26.92 -9.90
N GLU A 37 -15.42 25.77 -10.52
CA GLU A 37 -14.08 25.25 -10.82
C GLU A 37 -13.18 25.13 -9.57
N PHE A 38 -13.76 24.79 -8.41
CA PHE A 38 -12.99 24.59 -7.18
C PHE A 38 -12.72 23.10 -6.96
N ILE A 39 -11.45 22.75 -7.13
CA ILE A 39 -10.98 21.37 -7.06
C ILE A 39 -10.47 21.09 -5.64
N PRO A 40 -10.89 19.98 -5.00
CA PRO A 40 -10.38 19.57 -3.71
C PRO A 40 -8.97 18.98 -3.85
N GLY A 41 -8.12 19.19 -2.85
CA GLY A 41 -6.78 18.61 -2.77
C GLY A 41 -6.28 18.54 -1.33
N ARG A 42 -5.02 18.12 -1.14
CA ARG A 42 -4.39 18.02 0.20
C ARG A 42 -5.25 17.20 1.18
N VAL A 43 -5.61 15.99 0.75
CA VAL A 43 -6.54 15.10 1.46
C VAL A 43 -5.92 14.49 2.72
N HIS A 44 -6.74 14.32 3.75
CA HIS A 44 -6.48 13.46 4.89
C HIS A 44 -7.77 12.75 5.30
N VAL A 45 -7.70 11.46 5.61
CA VAL A 45 -8.84 10.65 6.03
C VAL A 45 -8.67 10.21 7.47
N SER A 46 -9.77 10.14 8.24
CA SER A 46 -9.74 9.57 9.59
C SER A 46 -9.45 8.07 9.56
N SER A 47 -9.06 7.54 10.71
CA SER A 47 -8.71 6.12 10.89
C SER A 47 -9.81 5.15 10.45
N ASP A 48 -11.05 5.51 10.72
CA ASP A 48 -12.26 4.78 10.37
C ASP A 48 -12.92 5.24 9.07
N GLU A 49 -12.29 6.15 8.32
CA GLU A 49 -12.79 6.67 7.04
C GLU A 49 -14.16 7.37 7.10
N ASP A 50 -14.63 7.71 8.30
CA ASP A 50 -15.87 8.46 8.47
C ASP A 50 -15.72 9.93 8.09
N ASN A 51 -14.51 10.50 8.23
CA ASN A 51 -14.24 11.91 8.00
C ASN A 51 -13.08 12.08 7.02
N LEU A 52 -13.26 12.98 6.06
CA LEU A 52 -12.25 13.37 5.10
C LEU A 52 -12.05 14.89 5.18
N PHE A 53 -10.80 15.30 5.33
CA PHE A 53 -10.37 16.69 5.38
C PHE A 53 -9.62 17.02 4.09
N PHE A 54 -9.89 18.19 3.52
CA PHE A 54 -9.27 18.60 2.28
C PHE A 54 -9.24 20.11 2.14
N ALA A 55 -8.28 20.62 1.37
CA ALA A 55 -8.24 22.02 0.96
C ALA A 55 -9.02 22.19 -0.35
N ARG A 56 -9.86 23.21 -0.45
CA ARG A 56 -10.55 23.60 -1.69
C ARG A 56 -10.58 25.11 -1.81
N SER A 57 -10.31 25.61 -3.01
CA SER A 57 -10.34 27.04 -3.27
C SER A 57 -11.74 27.63 -3.04
N THR A 58 -11.78 28.89 -2.63
CA THR A 58 -13.00 29.68 -2.39
C THR A 58 -13.21 30.70 -3.51
N PRO A 59 -14.33 31.44 -3.55
CA PRO A 59 -14.54 32.55 -4.48
C PRO A 59 -13.44 33.63 -4.43
N SER A 60 -12.78 33.83 -3.29
CA SER A 60 -11.61 34.70 -3.15
C SER A 60 -10.30 34.09 -3.66
N LYS A 61 -10.35 32.91 -4.30
CA LYS A 61 -9.20 32.13 -4.80
C LYS A 61 -8.17 31.82 -3.72
N THR A 62 -8.64 31.66 -2.48
CA THR A 62 -7.86 31.17 -1.35
C THR A 62 -8.32 29.77 -0.97
N ASP A 63 -7.38 28.88 -0.63
CA ASP A 63 -7.69 27.50 -0.25
C ASP A 63 -8.22 27.44 1.19
N ALA A 64 -9.52 27.17 1.37
CA ALA A 64 -10.09 26.92 2.69
C ALA A 64 -9.97 25.44 3.08
N LEU A 65 -9.99 25.16 4.38
CA LEU A 65 -10.09 23.78 4.88
C LEU A 65 -11.57 23.36 4.95
N TRP A 66 -11.84 22.16 4.45
CA TRP A 66 -13.15 21.53 4.42
C TRP A 66 -13.11 20.19 5.15
N GLU A 67 -14.26 19.80 5.69
CA GLU A 67 -14.54 18.47 6.24
C GLU A 67 -15.71 17.89 5.44
N ALA A 68 -15.62 16.62 5.08
CA ALA A 68 -16.70 15.83 4.52
C ALA A 68 -16.90 14.58 5.37
N ARG A 69 -18.16 14.22 5.65
CA ARG A 69 -18.49 12.96 6.32
C ARG A 69 -18.96 11.92 5.34
N ARG A 70 -18.52 10.69 5.55
CA ARG A 70 -18.93 9.53 4.77
C ARG A 70 -20.33 9.11 5.18
N ASN A 71 -21.24 9.02 4.22
CA ASN A 71 -22.56 8.49 4.44
C ASN A 71 -22.48 6.95 4.52
N PRO A 72 -22.91 6.33 5.63
CA PRO A 72 -22.77 4.88 5.81
C PRO A 72 -23.67 4.07 4.87
N GLU A 73 -24.75 4.66 4.34
CA GLU A 73 -25.68 3.97 3.45
C GLU A 73 -25.18 3.95 2.01
N THR A 74 -24.56 5.04 1.55
CA THR A 74 -24.13 5.23 0.16
C THR A 74 -22.63 5.04 -0.04
N GLY A 75 -21.84 5.20 1.02
CA GLY A 75 -20.38 5.12 1.00
C GLY A 75 -19.66 6.33 0.41
N ILE A 76 -20.39 7.38 0.00
CA ILE A 76 -19.84 8.64 -0.55
C ILE A 76 -19.71 9.72 0.52
N TYR A 77 -18.90 10.75 0.26
CA TYR A 77 -18.68 11.89 1.17
C TYR A 77 -19.59 13.08 0.85
N ASP A 78 -20.89 12.96 1.16
CA ASP A 78 -21.93 13.92 0.76
C ASP A 78 -22.21 15.04 1.79
N GLN A 79 -21.75 14.91 3.03
CA GLN A 79 -21.93 15.93 4.08
C GLN A 79 -20.70 16.84 4.19
N GLN A 80 -20.57 17.78 3.26
CA GLN A 80 -19.45 18.73 3.21
C GLN A 80 -19.72 20.02 3.96
N ARG A 81 -18.72 20.53 4.67
CA ARG A 81 -18.74 21.89 5.24
C ARG A 81 -17.35 22.53 5.22
N GLN A 82 -17.31 23.85 5.05
CA GLN A 82 -16.10 24.63 5.26
C GLN A 82 -15.87 24.78 6.77
N LEU A 83 -14.62 24.62 7.22
CA LEU A 83 -14.20 24.81 8.62
C LEU A 83 -13.90 26.28 8.91
N SER A 84 -14.93 27.11 8.84
CA SER A 84 -14.82 28.58 9.02
C SER A 84 -14.49 28.99 10.46
N GLU A 85 -14.68 28.10 11.43
CA GLU A 85 -14.33 28.32 12.84
C GLU A 85 -12.82 28.29 13.10
N LEU A 86 -12.02 27.75 12.17
CA LEU A 86 -10.58 27.69 12.30
C LEU A 86 -9.94 29.06 12.07
N LYS A 87 -8.87 29.35 12.81
CA LYS A 87 -8.09 30.57 12.58
C LYS A 87 -7.56 30.56 11.15
N ASN A 88 -7.86 31.63 10.41
CA ASN A 88 -7.50 31.79 9.00
C ASN A 88 -8.03 30.66 8.11
N GLY A 89 -9.19 30.05 8.43
CA GLY A 89 -9.83 29.00 7.62
C GLY A 89 -10.20 29.38 6.18
N GLY A 90 -9.90 30.62 5.75
CA GLY A 90 -9.97 31.11 4.37
C GLY A 90 -8.65 31.67 3.81
N ALA A 91 -7.50 31.45 4.47
CA ALA A 91 -6.17 31.69 3.92
C ALA A 91 -5.57 30.39 3.38
N GLN A 92 -4.48 30.42 2.62
CA GLN A 92 -3.94 29.21 1.97
C GLN A 92 -3.56 28.10 3.00
N VAL A 93 -4.39 27.05 3.12
CA VAL A 93 -4.19 25.91 4.04
C VAL A 93 -3.39 24.79 3.39
N TYR A 94 -2.23 24.42 3.95
CA TYR A 94 -1.35 23.36 3.46
C TYR A 94 -1.25 22.21 4.45
N GLY A 95 -1.60 21.00 3.99
CA GLY A 95 -1.53 19.81 4.80
C GLY A 95 -2.54 19.81 5.94
N VAL A 96 -3.05 18.64 6.25
CA VAL A 96 -3.97 18.43 7.36
C VAL A 96 -3.72 17.04 7.93
N TRP A 97 -3.79 16.93 9.24
CA TRP A 97 -3.67 15.67 9.95
C TRP A 97 -4.61 15.65 11.14
N MET A 98 -5.30 14.53 11.33
CA MET A 98 -6.30 14.32 12.39
C MET A 98 -5.80 13.27 13.38
N SER A 99 -6.00 13.52 14.68
CA SER A 99 -5.73 12.53 15.72
C SER A 99 -6.67 11.32 15.66
N GLU A 100 -6.22 10.17 16.17
CA GLU A 100 -7.03 8.94 16.20
C GLU A 100 -8.37 9.09 16.93
N ASP A 101 -8.39 9.90 17.99
CA ASP A 101 -9.61 10.21 18.75
C ASP A 101 -10.51 11.23 18.04
N LYS A 102 -10.08 11.75 16.88
CA LYS A 102 -10.74 12.81 16.10
C LYS A 102 -10.92 14.13 16.87
N LEU A 103 -10.14 14.38 17.93
CA LEU A 103 -10.30 15.56 18.78
C LEU A 103 -9.26 16.65 18.53
N ARG A 104 -8.23 16.39 17.71
CA ARG A 104 -7.15 17.33 17.40
C ARG A 104 -6.86 17.35 15.91
N LEU A 105 -6.84 18.55 15.34
CA LEU A 105 -6.58 18.80 13.93
C LEU A 105 -5.34 19.66 13.78
N TYR A 106 -4.32 19.14 13.11
CA TYR A 106 -3.09 19.85 12.79
C TYR A 106 -3.11 20.28 11.34
N TYR A 107 -2.74 21.52 11.06
CA TYR A 107 -2.77 22.09 9.72
C TYR A 107 -1.77 23.24 9.60
N ALA A 108 -1.14 23.43 8.44
CA ALA A 108 -0.36 24.63 8.18
C ALA A 108 -1.22 25.65 7.43
N VAL A 109 -1.17 26.92 7.79
CA VAL A 109 -1.96 27.96 7.10
C VAL A 109 -1.24 29.29 7.11
N SER A 110 -1.36 30.05 6.01
CA SER A 110 -0.89 31.43 5.97
C SER A 110 -1.63 32.32 6.97
N ASP A 111 -0.93 33.21 7.66
CA ASP A 111 -1.52 34.27 8.51
C ASP A 111 -1.22 35.64 7.90
N PRO A 112 -1.93 36.04 6.83
CA PRO A 112 -1.59 37.26 6.10
C PRO A 112 -1.76 38.53 6.91
N GLN A 113 -2.61 38.51 7.94
CA GLN A 113 -2.87 39.66 8.80
C GLN A 113 -1.75 39.88 9.81
N THR A 114 -1.23 38.80 10.42
CA THR A 114 -0.27 38.89 11.53
C THR A 114 1.17 38.65 11.09
N LEU A 115 1.37 37.71 10.17
CA LEU A 115 2.68 37.19 9.77
C LEU A 115 3.03 37.47 8.30
N GLY A 116 2.06 37.98 7.54
CA GLY A 116 2.15 38.17 6.10
C GLY A 116 1.94 36.87 5.31
N TRP A 117 1.84 37.00 3.99
CA TRP A 117 1.70 35.85 3.07
C TRP A 117 2.95 34.98 3.01
N SER A 118 4.07 35.50 3.50
CA SER A 118 5.38 34.83 3.47
C SER A 118 5.57 33.81 4.60
N ARG A 119 4.56 33.55 5.43
CA ARG A 119 4.66 32.63 6.55
C ARG A 119 3.49 31.66 6.64
N ARG A 120 3.76 30.40 6.98
CA ARG A 120 2.76 29.32 7.09
C ARG A 120 2.99 28.44 8.33
N PRO A 121 2.82 28.96 9.54
CA PRO A 121 3.04 28.16 10.75
C PRO A 121 2.09 26.97 10.83
N ILE A 122 2.49 25.96 11.61
CA ILE A 122 1.64 24.82 11.96
C ILE A 122 0.75 25.23 13.14
N TRP A 123 -0.53 24.99 12.99
CA TRP A 123 -1.57 25.20 13.99
C TRP A 123 -2.16 23.87 14.43
N MET A 124 -2.72 23.86 15.63
CA MET A 124 -3.53 22.78 16.17
C MET A 124 -4.86 23.37 16.64
N ALA A 125 -5.97 22.79 16.19
CA ALA A 125 -7.30 23.04 16.74
C ALA A 125 -7.78 21.80 17.52
N THR A 126 -8.66 22.00 18.48
CA THR A 126 -9.21 20.93 19.31
C THR A 126 -10.74 20.97 19.35
N ARG A 127 -11.40 19.87 19.70
CA ARG A 127 -12.84 19.85 19.97
C ARG A 127 -13.17 18.89 21.10
N SER A 128 -14.32 19.09 21.74
CA SER A 128 -14.72 18.27 22.90
C SER A 128 -15.33 16.92 22.52
N SER A 129 -15.80 16.77 21.27
CA SER A 129 -16.30 15.53 20.71
C SER A 129 -16.14 15.53 19.18
N PRO A 130 -16.20 14.38 18.48
CA PRO A 130 -16.09 14.31 17.01
C PRO A 130 -17.14 15.13 16.24
N ASP A 131 -18.25 15.50 16.88
CA ASP A 131 -19.32 16.32 16.29
C ASP A 131 -19.31 17.78 16.73
N ALA A 132 -18.52 18.12 17.74
CA ALA A 132 -18.41 19.50 18.17
C ALA A 132 -17.64 20.35 17.13
N PRO A 133 -17.98 21.64 16.99
CA PRO A 133 -17.17 22.57 16.22
C PRO A 133 -15.72 22.62 16.73
N TRP A 134 -14.77 22.93 15.85
CA TRP A 134 -13.39 23.16 16.28
C TRP A 134 -13.28 24.41 17.16
N GLN A 135 -12.46 24.30 18.18
CA GLN A 135 -12.22 25.31 19.21
C GLN A 135 -10.73 25.33 19.57
N THR A 136 -10.31 26.27 20.42
CA THR A 136 -8.95 26.36 20.98
C THR A 136 -7.85 26.16 19.95
N VAL A 137 -7.57 27.21 19.17
CA VAL A 137 -6.54 27.18 18.14
C VAL A 137 -5.20 27.61 18.72
N LYS A 138 -4.23 26.71 18.74
CA LYS A 138 -2.86 26.94 19.24
C LYS A 138 -1.87 26.92 18.08
N ARG A 139 -0.93 27.85 18.07
CA ARG A 139 0.23 27.86 17.17
C ARG A 139 1.37 27.03 17.77
N HIS A 140 2.03 26.21 16.96
CA HIS A 140 3.26 25.52 17.33
C HIS A 140 4.49 26.33 16.90
N SER A 141 4.75 27.45 17.58
CA SER A 141 5.85 28.34 17.24
C SER A 141 7.23 27.69 17.39
N GLU A 142 7.33 26.65 18.20
CA GLU A 142 8.56 25.86 18.37
C GLU A 142 8.98 25.11 17.08
N LEU A 143 8.04 24.84 16.16
CA LEU A 143 8.30 24.15 14.89
C LEU A 143 8.72 25.11 13.76
N GLU A 144 8.81 26.41 14.05
CA GLU A 144 9.10 27.44 13.07
C GLU A 144 10.58 27.61 12.81
N ILE A 145 11.14 26.66 12.06
CA ILE A 145 12.53 26.71 11.62
C ILE A 145 12.71 27.65 10.42
N GLU A 146 11.71 27.71 9.53
CA GLU A 146 11.71 28.50 8.30
C GLU A 146 10.40 29.30 8.15
N PRO A 147 10.25 30.22 7.18
CA PRO A 147 8.99 30.94 7.01
C PRO A 147 7.82 30.02 6.60
N PHE A 148 8.07 28.99 5.79
CA PHE A 148 7.02 28.10 5.27
C PHE A 148 7.08 26.72 5.89
N GLN A 149 6.01 26.34 6.58
CA GLN A 149 5.72 24.96 6.93
C GLN A 149 4.54 24.46 6.10
N THR A 150 4.60 23.21 5.67
CA THR A 150 3.55 22.56 4.88
C THR A 150 3.50 21.07 5.24
N ASN A 151 2.38 20.41 4.92
CA ASN A 151 2.24 18.94 4.92
C ASN A 151 2.72 18.28 6.22
N CYS A 152 2.16 18.71 7.35
CA CYS A 152 2.44 18.05 8.63
C CYS A 152 1.73 16.70 8.71
N THR A 153 2.41 15.73 9.30
CA THR A 153 1.90 14.37 9.57
C THR A 153 2.48 13.88 10.90
N LEU A 154 1.69 13.16 11.69
CA LEU A 154 2.06 12.72 13.03
C LEU A 154 1.89 11.20 13.20
N SER A 155 2.60 10.64 14.18
CA SER A 155 2.32 9.30 14.72
C SER A 155 0.97 9.28 15.44
N ALA A 156 0.37 8.11 15.63
CA ALA A 156 -0.95 7.95 16.27
C ALA A 156 -0.97 8.43 17.73
N ASP A 157 0.15 8.33 18.45
CA ASP A 157 0.31 8.87 19.80
C ASP A 157 0.62 10.39 19.81
N GLU A 158 0.71 10.99 18.62
CA GLU A 158 1.05 12.38 18.34
C GLU A 158 2.38 12.83 18.96
N LYS A 159 3.29 11.91 19.26
CA LYS A 159 4.59 12.24 19.86
C LYS A 159 5.68 12.50 18.84
N VAL A 160 5.50 12.05 17.60
CA VAL A 160 6.40 12.33 16.48
C VAL A 160 5.62 13.13 15.44
N ILE A 161 6.19 14.25 15.01
CA ILE A 161 5.68 15.03 13.88
C ILE A 161 6.75 15.08 12.79
N MET A 162 6.31 15.02 11.54
CA MET A 162 7.11 15.27 10.35
C MET A 162 6.42 16.38 9.54
N TRP A 163 7.19 17.29 8.96
CA TRP A 163 6.67 18.35 8.10
C TRP A 163 7.69 18.76 7.05
N GLU A 164 7.18 19.39 5.99
CA GLU A 164 7.99 19.99 4.93
C GLU A 164 8.16 21.49 5.22
N THR A 165 9.34 22.03 4.92
CA THR A 165 9.61 23.46 4.88
C THR A 165 10.10 23.89 3.51
N ALA A 166 9.93 25.16 3.17
CA ALA A 166 10.50 25.74 1.94
C ALA A 166 11.12 27.10 2.22
N THR A 167 12.28 27.37 1.62
CA THR A 167 12.86 28.72 1.62
C THR A 167 12.70 29.34 0.22
N PHE A 168 12.26 30.60 0.14
CA PHE A 168 12.07 31.28 -1.15
C PHE A 168 13.37 31.78 -1.78
N ASP A 169 14.40 31.97 -0.96
CA ASP A 169 15.68 32.56 -1.32
C ASP A 169 16.64 31.57 -2.01
N ILE A 170 16.48 30.26 -1.78
CA ILE A 170 17.38 29.22 -2.33
C ILE A 170 16.62 28.32 -3.31
N GLY A 171 16.03 28.93 -4.35
CA GLY A 171 15.45 28.18 -5.47
C GLY A 171 14.30 27.24 -5.11
N GLY A 172 13.66 27.42 -3.94
CA GLY A 172 12.56 26.58 -3.49
C GLY A 172 12.98 25.17 -3.04
N LEU A 173 14.24 24.99 -2.60
CA LEU A 173 14.65 23.75 -1.94
C LEU A 173 13.74 23.50 -0.74
N LYS A 174 13.08 22.35 -0.77
CA LYS A 174 12.20 21.90 0.29
C LYS A 174 12.96 20.95 1.17
N ARG A 175 12.90 21.17 2.48
CA ARG A 175 13.51 20.30 3.47
C ARG A 175 12.43 19.60 4.27
N ILE A 176 12.71 18.40 4.73
CA ILE A 176 11.81 17.65 5.60
C ILE A 176 12.41 17.60 6.99
N PHE A 177 11.61 17.94 7.99
CA PHE A 177 12.00 17.93 9.39
C PHE A 177 11.13 16.96 10.18
N THR A 178 11.68 16.47 11.29
CA THR A 178 10.94 15.74 12.32
C THR A 178 11.19 16.35 13.69
N ALA A 179 10.25 16.19 14.59
CA ALA A 179 10.36 16.61 15.99
C ALA A 179 9.64 15.62 16.89
N THR A 180 10.02 15.61 18.16
CA THR A 180 9.42 14.72 19.17
C THR A 180 8.97 15.46 20.41
N ARG A 181 8.01 14.88 21.14
CA ARG A 181 7.58 15.33 22.47
C ARG A 181 7.31 14.14 23.38
N SER A 182 7.45 14.34 24.69
CA SER A 182 7.20 13.29 25.68
C SER A 182 5.71 12.92 25.84
N SER A 183 4.82 13.88 25.58
CA SER A 183 3.35 13.70 25.66
C SER A 183 2.63 14.77 24.83
N ILE A 184 1.33 14.57 24.56
CA ILE A 184 0.49 15.55 23.84
C ILE A 184 0.37 16.94 24.49
N GLN A 185 0.63 17.05 25.80
CA GLN A 185 0.57 18.34 26.53
C GLN A 185 1.87 19.15 26.46
N HIS A 186 2.97 18.53 26.04
CA HIS A 186 4.27 19.19 25.93
C HIS A 186 4.45 19.77 24.51
N ASN A 187 5.26 20.81 24.39
CA ASN A 187 5.67 21.33 23.09
C ASN A 187 6.59 20.32 22.39
N PHE A 188 6.66 20.40 21.06
CA PHE A 188 7.64 19.65 20.30
C PHE A 188 9.07 20.14 20.59
N SER A 189 10.02 19.24 20.44
CA SER A 189 11.44 19.41 20.73
C SER A 189 12.25 18.46 19.85
N ASN A 190 13.58 18.41 20.03
CA ASN A 190 14.47 17.50 19.28
C ASN A 190 14.24 17.58 17.76
N ILE A 191 14.20 18.80 17.24
CA ILE A 191 13.98 19.04 15.83
C ILE A 191 15.21 18.56 15.06
N ARG A 192 15.01 17.65 14.12
CA ARG A 192 16.06 17.14 13.22
C ARG A 192 15.59 17.23 11.77
N GLU A 193 16.53 17.54 10.89
CA GLU A 193 16.33 17.39 9.45
C GLU A 193 16.38 15.89 9.09
N ALA A 194 15.49 15.45 8.21
CA ALA A 194 15.46 14.09 7.67
C ALA A 194 16.30 14.01 6.40
N TYR A 195 17.63 14.11 6.55
CA TYR A 195 18.59 14.16 5.43
C TYR A 195 18.45 13.00 4.45
N GLU A 196 18.01 11.83 4.92
CA GLU A 196 17.74 10.66 4.11
C GLU A 196 16.66 10.91 3.02
N LEU A 197 15.66 11.74 3.32
CA LEU A 197 14.59 12.13 2.40
C LEU A 197 15.02 13.28 1.49
N GLU A 198 15.86 14.19 2.00
CA GLU A 198 16.44 15.27 1.21
C GLU A 198 17.37 14.73 0.10
N ALA A 199 18.18 13.72 0.41
CA ALA A 199 19.13 13.12 -0.52
C ALA A 199 18.47 12.55 -1.80
N ILE A 200 17.19 12.21 -1.72
CA ILE A 200 16.38 11.70 -2.84
C ILE A 200 15.35 12.72 -3.33
N GLN A 201 15.43 13.96 -2.86
CA GLN A 201 14.49 15.04 -3.20
C GLN A 201 13.03 14.63 -2.95
N ALA A 202 12.75 14.05 -1.77
CA ALA A 202 11.41 13.68 -1.37
C ALA A 202 10.56 14.91 -1.02
N TRP A 203 9.30 14.90 -1.44
CA TRP A 203 8.37 16.01 -1.25
C TRP A 203 7.10 15.56 -0.53
N THR A 204 6.50 16.50 0.20
CA THR A 204 5.16 16.41 0.79
C THR A 204 4.93 15.18 1.67
N PRO A 205 5.78 14.85 2.64
CA PRO A 205 5.77 13.55 3.30
C PRO A 205 4.46 13.25 4.05
N TYR A 206 4.11 11.96 4.10
CA TYR A 206 3.03 11.41 4.92
C TYR A 206 3.55 10.20 5.69
N MET A 207 3.59 10.31 7.01
CA MET A 207 4.08 9.27 7.90
C MET A 207 2.91 8.39 8.35
N THR A 208 3.12 7.08 8.42
CA THR A 208 2.15 6.16 9.00
C THR A 208 1.99 6.37 10.49
N LYS A 209 0.88 5.89 11.03
CA LYS A 209 0.52 5.99 12.45
C LYS A 209 1.55 5.40 13.41
N ASP A 210 2.22 4.33 13.02
CA ASP A 210 3.31 3.72 13.80
C ASP A 210 4.62 4.53 13.70
N GLY A 211 4.69 5.52 12.82
CA GLY A 211 5.89 6.31 12.56
C GLY A 211 6.98 5.57 11.79
N LEU A 212 6.74 4.35 11.28
CA LEU A 212 7.78 3.49 10.71
C LEU A 212 7.81 3.48 9.18
N THR A 213 6.77 3.98 8.52
CA THR A 213 6.72 4.13 7.07
C THR A 213 6.44 5.58 6.71
N VAL A 214 7.08 6.07 5.65
CA VAL A 214 6.81 7.39 5.07
C VAL A 214 6.49 7.22 3.60
N PHE A 215 5.40 7.86 3.18
CA PHE A 215 4.99 8.04 1.80
C PHE A 215 5.39 9.44 1.36
N PHE A 216 5.90 9.57 0.16
CA PHE A 216 6.32 10.86 -0.39
C PHE A 216 6.25 10.81 -1.90
N ARG A 217 6.65 11.89 -2.56
CA ARG A 217 6.82 11.91 -4.01
C ARG A 217 8.20 12.41 -4.39
N ILE A 218 8.71 11.90 -5.50
CA ILE A 218 9.95 12.35 -6.13
C ILE A 218 9.60 12.98 -7.47
N GLN A 219 10.26 14.09 -7.81
CA GLN A 219 10.20 14.63 -9.16
C GLN A 219 11.16 13.85 -10.06
N ILE A 220 10.64 13.16 -11.06
CA ILE A 220 11.48 12.48 -12.05
C ILE A 220 11.80 13.39 -13.24
N SER A 221 12.79 12.99 -14.03
CA SER A 221 13.15 13.64 -15.29
C SER A 221 11.91 13.85 -16.17
N GLY A 222 11.69 15.08 -16.64
CA GLY A 222 10.49 15.46 -17.40
C GLY A 222 9.38 16.10 -16.56
N GLY A 223 9.59 16.25 -15.24
CA GLY A 223 8.71 17.03 -14.37
C GLY A 223 7.48 16.28 -13.84
N ALA A 224 7.36 14.99 -14.14
CA ALA A 224 6.37 14.12 -13.54
C ALA A 224 6.72 13.83 -12.07
N TRP A 225 5.69 13.50 -11.28
CA TRP A 225 5.83 13.17 -9.87
C TRP A 225 5.43 11.73 -9.63
N GLU A 226 6.31 10.95 -9.04
CA GLU A 226 6.05 9.55 -8.73
C GLU A 226 5.83 9.36 -7.23
N PRO A 227 4.88 8.48 -6.83
CA PRO A 227 4.68 8.13 -5.44
C PRO A 227 5.71 7.11 -5.00
N TRP A 228 6.41 7.41 -3.91
CA TRP A 228 7.45 6.56 -3.32
C TRP A 228 7.14 6.31 -1.85
N MET A 229 7.71 5.25 -1.31
CA MET A 229 7.68 4.99 0.12
C MET A 229 9.05 4.59 0.66
N GLY A 230 9.29 4.86 1.94
CA GLY A 230 10.47 4.44 2.69
C GLY A 230 10.07 3.87 4.04
N ARG A 231 10.92 3.01 4.59
CA ARG A 231 10.69 2.31 5.87
C ARG A 231 11.87 2.50 6.82
N ARG A 232 11.61 2.32 8.10
CA ARG A 232 12.63 2.22 9.16
C ARG A 232 12.22 1.17 10.18
N GLU A 233 13.20 0.59 10.86
CA GLU A 233 12.97 -0.46 11.85
C GLU A 233 12.45 0.10 13.19
N SER A 234 12.79 1.35 13.51
CA SER A 234 12.39 2.01 14.76
C SER A 234 12.33 3.54 14.62
N LEU A 235 11.72 4.22 15.60
CA LEU A 235 11.48 5.67 15.57
C LEU A 235 12.76 6.53 15.63
N ASP A 236 13.87 5.98 16.08
CA ASP A 236 15.18 6.62 16.20
C ASP A 236 16.10 6.37 14.99
N GLN A 237 15.75 5.45 14.10
CA GLN A 237 16.50 5.20 12.87
C GLN A 237 16.06 6.16 11.73
N PRO A 238 16.96 6.46 10.77
CA PRO A 238 16.58 7.16 9.54
C PRO A 238 15.67 6.28 8.68
N PHE A 239 14.86 6.91 7.83
CA PHE A 239 14.16 6.18 6.76
C PHE A 239 15.14 5.65 5.71
N GLY A 240 14.84 4.49 5.15
CA GLY A 240 15.58 3.87 4.06
C GLY A 240 14.68 2.95 3.25
N SER A 241 15.27 2.01 2.50
CA SER A 241 14.55 1.03 1.68
C SER A 241 13.50 1.68 0.78
N PHE A 242 13.92 2.73 0.07
CA PHE A 242 13.01 3.52 -0.75
C PHE A 242 12.58 2.75 -1.99
N GLU A 243 11.27 2.63 -2.19
CA GLU A 243 10.67 1.90 -3.30
C GLU A 243 9.54 2.72 -3.95
N LEU A 244 9.38 2.54 -5.27
CA LEU A 244 8.27 3.07 -6.04
C LEU A 244 6.98 2.35 -5.62
N ILE A 245 5.89 3.10 -5.46
CA ILE A 245 4.58 2.51 -5.18
C ILE A 245 3.90 2.17 -6.50
N GLU A 246 4.05 0.92 -6.92
CA GLU A 246 3.43 0.40 -8.14
C GLU A 246 1.89 0.52 -8.09
N GLY A 247 1.29 0.74 -9.27
CA GLY A 247 -0.16 0.87 -9.43
C GLY A 247 -0.74 2.23 -9.02
N LEU A 248 0.04 3.12 -8.37
CA LEU A 248 -0.35 4.52 -8.15
C LEU A 248 0.30 5.49 -9.15
N TYR A 249 1.12 4.97 -10.07
CA TYR A 249 1.77 5.77 -11.10
C TYR A 249 0.83 6.01 -12.29
N GLY A 250 0.87 7.22 -12.83
CA GLY A 250 0.15 7.65 -14.02
C GLY A 250 0.70 8.99 -14.50
N VAL A 251 0.49 9.34 -15.77
CA VAL A 251 0.87 10.67 -16.28
C VAL A 251 0.09 11.71 -15.45
N GLY A 252 0.79 12.51 -14.65
CA GLY A 252 0.14 13.53 -13.82
C GLY A 252 0.91 13.99 -12.58
N ILE A 253 0.32 14.97 -11.90
CA ILE A 253 0.76 15.45 -10.58
C ILE A 253 -0.05 14.69 -9.54
N SER A 254 0.53 13.63 -8.98
CA SER A 254 -0.01 13.01 -7.77
C SER A 254 0.48 13.79 -6.54
N VAL A 255 -0.42 14.19 -5.64
CA VAL A 255 -0.04 14.68 -4.30
C VAL A 255 -0.13 13.52 -3.33
N VAL A 256 0.68 13.61 -2.27
CA VAL A 256 1.00 12.48 -1.41
C VAL A 256 -0.24 11.78 -0.86
N PRO A 257 -0.22 10.44 -0.90
CA PRO A 257 -1.30 9.63 -0.41
C PRO A 257 -1.49 9.79 1.10
N CYS A 258 -2.72 9.76 1.56
CA CYS A 258 -3.05 9.38 2.93
C CYS A 258 -3.68 7.98 2.93
N LEU A 259 -3.45 7.22 4.01
CA LEU A 259 -3.93 5.87 4.16
C LEU A 259 -5.18 5.84 5.04
N SER A 260 -6.11 4.93 4.73
CA SER A 260 -7.12 4.49 5.70
C SER A 260 -6.45 3.83 6.92
N GLY A 261 -7.15 3.75 8.05
CA GLY A 261 -6.58 3.20 9.29
C GLY A 261 -6.20 1.72 9.17
N ASP A 262 -6.91 0.96 8.35
CA ASP A 262 -6.61 -0.43 8.00
C ASP A 262 -5.56 -0.59 6.88
N ARG A 263 -5.08 0.52 6.32
CA ARG A 263 -4.12 0.61 5.21
C ARG A 263 -4.60 -0.06 3.91
N GLN A 264 -5.90 -0.33 3.78
CA GLN A 264 -6.47 -0.95 2.59
C GLN A 264 -6.70 0.06 1.47
N ARG A 265 -7.03 1.31 1.82
CA ARG A 265 -7.30 2.38 0.89
C ARG A 265 -6.22 3.44 0.94
N VAL A 266 -5.92 3.96 -0.25
CA VAL A 266 -5.03 5.09 -0.47
C VAL A 266 -5.84 6.21 -1.08
N TYR A 267 -5.92 7.34 -0.39
CA TYR A 267 -6.54 8.56 -0.89
C TYR A 267 -5.46 9.52 -1.35
N TYR A 268 -5.59 10.04 -2.55
CA TYR A 268 -4.58 10.92 -3.14
C TYR A 268 -5.21 11.93 -4.07
N PHE A 269 -4.54 13.05 -4.29
CA PHE A 269 -4.96 13.99 -5.32
C PHE A 269 -4.30 13.60 -6.64
N HIS A 270 -5.08 13.60 -7.72
CA HIS A 270 -4.60 13.34 -9.06
C HIS A 270 -4.95 14.51 -9.98
N ARG A 271 -3.96 14.89 -10.81
CA ARG A 271 -4.12 15.81 -11.93
C ARG A 271 -3.40 15.24 -13.15
N PRO A 272 -4.11 14.78 -14.20
CA PRO A 272 -3.50 14.06 -15.33
C PRO A 272 -2.41 14.84 -16.06
N SER A 273 -2.56 16.16 -16.17
CA SER A 273 -1.58 17.04 -16.80
C SER A 273 -1.80 18.49 -16.39
N ILE A 274 -0.81 19.34 -16.68
CA ILE A 274 -0.98 20.79 -16.59
C ILE A 274 -2.01 21.20 -17.65
N GLY A 275 -3.09 21.84 -17.22
CA GLY A 275 -4.23 22.17 -18.09
C GLY A 275 -5.19 21.01 -18.38
N ALA A 276 -5.05 19.88 -17.68
CA ALA A 276 -6.04 18.80 -17.75
C ALA A 276 -7.46 19.28 -17.41
N ASP A 277 -8.43 18.59 -17.97
CA ASP A 277 -9.85 18.76 -17.66
C ASP A 277 -10.08 18.64 -16.15
N ILE A 278 -10.78 19.62 -15.60
CA ILE A 278 -11.16 19.66 -14.19
C ILE A 278 -12.07 18.48 -13.83
N THR A 279 -12.81 17.92 -14.80
CA THR A 279 -13.70 16.76 -14.60
C THR A 279 -12.95 15.47 -14.25
N ASN A 280 -11.62 15.45 -14.42
CA ASN A 280 -10.74 14.33 -14.06
C ASN A 280 -9.58 14.78 -13.16
N THR A 281 -9.75 15.90 -12.45
CA THR A 281 -8.78 16.42 -11.48
C THR A 281 -9.43 16.49 -10.10
N GLY A 282 -8.80 15.95 -9.07
CA GLY A 282 -9.31 16.00 -7.70
C GLY A 282 -8.84 14.84 -6.86
N ILE A 283 -9.64 14.43 -5.88
CA ILE A 283 -9.28 13.34 -4.95
C ILE A 283 -9.75 11.99 -5.52
N TYR A 284 -8.87 11.01 -5.50
CA TYR A 284 -9.12 9.62 -5.85
C TYR A 284 -8.88 8.74 -4.65
N VAL A 285 -9.56 7.60 -4.63
CA VAL A 285 -9.29 6.50 -3.70
C VAL A 285 -8.94 5.24 -4.49
N SER A 286 -7.88 4.55 -4.08
CA SER A 286 -7.50 3.24 -4.61
C SER A 286 -7.47 2.23 -3.47
N GLU A 287 -8.18 1.13 -3.66
CA GLU A 287 -8.30 0.03 -2.69
C GLU A 287 -7.56 -1.21 -3.20
N TRP A 288 -7.02 -2.02 -2.29
CA TRP A 288 -6.52 -3.34 -2.66
C TRP A 288 -7.69 -4.23 -3.11
N VAL A 289 -7.58 -4.91 -4.25
CA VAL A 289 -8.53 -5.97 -4.65
C VAL A 289 -8.51 -7.06 -3.59
N GLU A 290 -7.31 -7.39 -3.14
CA GLU A 290 -7.04 -8.31 -2.05
C GLU A 290 -5.75 -7.83 -1.36
N LEU A 291 -5.75 -7.89 -0.04
CA LEU A 291 -4.55 -7.55 0.74
C LEU A 291 -3.37 -8.40 0.27
N PRO A 292 -2.17 -7.83 0.04
CA PRO A 292 -1.01 -8.60 -0.42
C PRO A 292 -0.71 -9.82 0.44
N TYR A 293 -0.85 -9.69 1.76
CA TYR A 293 -0.70 -10.80 2.70
C TYR A 293 -1.74 -11.92 2.46
N VAL A 294 -3.02 -11.56 2.26
CA VAL A 294 -4.09 -12.54 1.98
C VAL A 294 -3.84 -13.23 0.64
N ALA A 295 -3.42 -12.48 -0.39
CA ALA A 295 -3.05 -13.03 -1.69
C ALA A 295 -1.90 -14.05 -1.57
N VAL A 296 -0.88 -13.74 -0.76
CA VAL A 296 0.23 -14.65 -0.49
C VAL A 296 -0.27 -15.94 0.20
N ILE A 297 -1.07 -15.82 1.25
CA ILE A 297 -1.62 -17.00 1.96
C ILE A 297 -2.47 -17.86 1.01
N ARG A 298 -3.36 -17.25 0.22
CA ARG A 298 -4.16 -17.99 -0.76
C ARG A 298 -3.29 -18.71 -1.78
N ASN A 299 -2.34 -18.01 -2.39
CA ASN A 299 -1.43 -18.60 -3.38
C ASN A 299 -0.60 -19.75 -2.77
N LEU A 300 -0.21 -19.65 -1.50
CA LEU A 300 0.47 -20.73 -0.77
C LEU A 300 -0.45 -21.94 -0.59
N LEU A 301 -1.70 -21.74 -0.18
CA LEU A 301 -2.67 -22.81 0.01
C LEU A 301 -3.00 -23.53 -1.31
N GLU A 302 -3.19 -22.77 -2.39
CA GLU A 302 -3.40 -23.31 -3.74
C GLU A 302 -2.17 -24.13 -4.18
N ALA A 303 -0.95 -23.61 -3.97
CA ALA A 303 0.27 -24.32 -4.30
C ALA A 303 0.47 -25.61 -3.48
N ILE A 304 0.04 -25.63 -2.21
CA ILE A 304 0.03 -26.84 -1.37
C ILE A 304 -0.96 -27.86 -1.95
N ALA A 305 -2.21 -27.46 -2.20
CA ALA A 305 -3.24 -28.35 -2.74
C ALA A 305 -2.85 -28.96 -4.09
N ASP A 306 -2.29 -28.16 -5.01
CA ASP A 306 -1.80 -28.62 -6.31
C ASP A 306 -0.68 -29.68 -6.15
N LYS A 307 0.22 -29.49 -5.17
CA LYS A 307 1.32 -30.43 -4.90
C LYS A 307 0.83 -31.72 -4.25
N GLU A 308 -0.11 -31.65 -3.32
CA GLU A 308 -0.75 -32.85 -2.73
C GLU A 308 -1.46 -33.67 -3.82
N GLN A 309 -2.17 -33.01 -4.72
CA GLN A 309 -2.80 -33.66 -5.87
C GLN A 309 -1.77 -34.33 -6.78
N ALA A 310 -0.64 -33.67 -7.05
CA ALA A 310 0.44 -34.23 -7.85
C ALA A 310 1.05 -35.49 -7.20
N VAL A 311 1.25 -35.49 -5.88
CA VAL A 311 1.72 -36.67 -5.12
C VAL A 311 0.74 -37.84 -5.27
N MET A 312 -0.56 -37.60 -5.10
CA MET A 312 -1.58 -38.65 -5.27
C MET A 312 -1.61 -39.23 -6.69
N LEU A 313 -1.44 -38.39 -7.72
CA LEU A 313 -1.41 -38.84 -9.11
C LEU A 313 -0.17 -39.68 -9.42
N ILE A 314 1.00 -39.28 -8.90
CA ILE A 314 2.24 -40.03 -9.04
C ILE A 314 2.10 -41.39 -8.36
N GLN A 315 1.61 -41.43 -7.12
CA GLN A 315 1.37 -42.69 -6.40
C GLN A 315 0.44 -43.62 -7.19
N SER A 316 -0.68 -43.10 -7.69
CA SER A 316 -1.62 -43.91 -8.50
C SER A 316 -1.00 -44.44 -9.80
N ALA A 317 -0.11 -43.68 -10.44
CA ALA A 317 0.63 -44.13 -11.61
C ALA A 317 1.63 -45.22 -11.26
N SER A 318 2.38 -45.05 -10.16
CA SER A 318 3.31 -46.06 -9.64
C SER A 318 2.61 -47.38 -9.32
N ASP A 319 1.45 -47.34 -8.65
CA ASP A 319 0.68 -48.55 -8.33
C ASP A 319 0.29 -49.34 -9.60
N LYS A 320 -0.11 -48.63 -10.67
CA LYS A 320 -0.46 -49.27 -11.96
C LYS A 320 0.75 -49.87 -12.66
N GLU A 321 1.89 -49.17 -12.61
CA GLU A 321 3.16 -49.64 -13.17
C GLU A 321 3.70 -50.87 -12.43
N GLU A 322 3.56 -50.92 -11.11
CA GLU A 322 3.89 -52.09 -10.29
C GLU A 322 3.03 -53.31 -10.64
N VAL A 323 1.71 -53.11 -10.79
CA VAL A 323 0.80 -54.17 -11.23
C VAL A 323 1.16 -54.68 -12.62
N ALA A 324 1.46 -53.78 -13.57
CA ALA A 324 1.90 -54.16 -14.92
C ALA A 324 3.22 -54.94 -14.90
N MET A 325 4.19 -54.50 -14.09
CA MET A 325 5.47 -55.19 -13.92
C MET A 325 5.28 -56.58 -13.32
N ARG A 326 4.37 -56.74 -12.35
CA ARG A 326 4.02 -58.05 -11.78
C ARG A 326 3.44 -58.98 -12.85
N PHE A 327 2.44 -58.52 -13.61
CA PHE A 327 1.86 -59.33 -14.70
C PHE A 327 2.90 -59.73 -15.74
N LEU A 328 3.78 -58.80 -16.17
CA LEU A 328 4.86 -59.13 -17.10
C LEU A 328 5.85 -60.17 -16.55
N SER A 329 6.02 -60.23 -15.24
CA SER A 329 6.90 -61.19 -14.57
C SER A 329 6.26 -62.58 -14.39
N GLU A 330 4.93 -62.65 -14.40
CA GLU A 330 4.14 -63.87 -14.24
C GLU A 330 3.78 -64.55 -15.58
N LEU A 331 3.98 -63.87 -16.72
CA LEU A 331 3.70 -64.41 -18.04
C LEU A 331 4.46 -65.72 -18.31
N SER A 332 3.70 -66.77 -18.62
CA SER A 332 4.24 -68.02 -19.15
C SER A 332 4.62 -67.87 -20.63
N LYS A 333 5.48 -68.76 -21.14
CA LYS A 333 5.94 -68.70 -22.55
C LYS A 333 4.80 -68.78 -23.56
N ASP A 334 3.74 -69.51 -23.23
CA ASP A 334 2.60 -69.73 -24.13
C ASP A 334 1.64 -68.53 -24.18
N GLU A 335 1.75 -67.61 -23.22
CA GLU A 335 0.96 -66.37 -23.16
C GLU A 335 1.63 -65.19 -23.89
N ILE A 336 2.88 -65.36 -24.33
CA ILE A 336 3.61 -64.31 -25.05
C ILE A 336 3.09 -64.21 -26.49
N PRO A 337 2.57 -63.03 -26.93
CA PRO A 337 2.08 -62.86 -28.29
C PRO A 337 3.16 -63.19 -29.34
N ALA A 338 2.74 -63.81 -30.44
CA ALA A 338 3.64 -64.12 -31.55
C ALA A 338 4.37 -62.86 -32.03
N GLY A 339 5.69 -62.93 -32.14
CA GLY A 339 6.55 -61.80 -32.53
C GLY A 339 7.12 -60.98 -31.36
N VAL A 340 6.69 -61.23 -30.11
CA VAL A 340 7.31 -60.65 -28.91
C VAL A 340 8.27 -61.67 -28.31
N SER A 341 9.52 -61.29 -28.10
CA SER A 341 10.52 -62.17 -27.48
C SER A 341 10.54 -62.00 -25.96
N GLY A 342 11.04 -63.01 -25.23
CA GLY A 342 11.29 -62.87 -23.79
C GLY A 342 12.27 -61.72 -23.47
N LYS A 343 13.16 -61.35 -24.39
CA LYS A 343 14.04 -60.18 -24.22
C LYS A 343 13.25 -58.86 -24.22
N ASP A 344 12.19 -58.77 -25.01
CA ASP A 344 11.33 -57.58 -25.07
C ASP A 344 10.56 -57.38 -23.76
N ILE A 345 10.09 -58.49 -23.15
CA ILE A 345 9.45 -58.45 -21.82
C ILE A 345 10.45 -57.98 -20.75
N GLN A 346 11.67 -58.53 -20.74
CA GLN A 346 12.71 -58.08 -19.81
C GLN A 346 13.09 -56.61 -20.01
N GLN A 347 13.12 -56.16 -21.27
CA GLN A 347 13.34 -54.77 -21.60
C GLN A 347 12.21 -53.87 -21.09
N ALA A 348 10.94 -54.29 -21.25
CA ALA A 348 9.79 -53.56 -20.73
C ALA A 348 9.84 -53.45 -19.20
N ILE A 349 10.11 -54.55 -18.49
CA ILE A 349 10.29 -54.56 -17.04
C ILE A 349 11.39 -53.59 -16.60
N ARG A 350 12.54 -53.58 -17.30
CA ARG A 350 13.65 -52.64 -17.02
C ARG A 350 13.20 -51.19 -17.17
N LEU A 351 12.43 -50.88 -18.21
CA LEU A 351 11.93 -49.52 -18.45
C LEU A 351 10.91 -49.10 -17.39
N ILE A 352 9.99 -49.98 -17.01
CA ILE A 352 9.02 -49.72 -15.92
C ILE A 352 9.76 -49.45 -14.61
N ARG A 353 10.77 -50.26 -14.26
CA ARG A 353 11.59 -50.04 -13.06
C ARG A 353 12.28 -48.67 -13.05
N MET A 354 12.80 -48.23 -14.20
CA MET A 354 13.40 -46.89 -14.33
C MET A 354 12.35 -45.77 -14.21
N ALA A 355 11.12 -45.99 -14.66
CA ALA A 355 10.01 -45.05 -14.51
C ALA A 355 9.61 -44.90 -13.04
N LEU A 356 9.40 -46.02 -12.33
CA LEU A 356 9.10 -46.06 -10.90
C LEU A 356 10.17 -45.32 -10.06
N GLN A 357 11.46 -45.55 -10.33
CA GLN A 357 12.54 -44.84 -9.62
C GLN A 357 12.47 -43.31 -9.81
N LYS A 358 12.12 -42.85 -11.01
CA LYS A 358 11.95 -41.42 -11.28
C LYS A 358 10.72 -40.86 -10.59
N GLN A 359 9.61 -41.58 -10.62
CA GLN A 359 8.37 -41.21 -9.92
C GLN A 359 8.62 -41.07 -8.41
N GLN A 360 9.31 -42.03 -7.79
CA GLN A 360 9.69 -41.98 -6.38
C GLN A 360 10.53 -40.75 -6.04
N LEU A 361 11.54 -40.42 -6.86
CA LEU A 361 12.36 -39.23 -6.64
C LEU A 361 11.52 -37.94 -6.74
N VAL A 362 10.62 -37.85 -7.73
CA VAL A 362 9.73 -36.69 -7.90
C VAL A 362 8.80 -36.57 -6.71
N GLN A 363 8.23 -37.67 -6.23
CA GLN A 363 7.38 -37.70 -5.03
C GLN A 363 8.13 -37.17 -3.80
N GLN A 364 9.34 -37.67 -3.52
CA GLN A 364 10.15 -37.19 -2.39
C GLN A 364 10.44 -35.68 -2.46
N ILE A 365 10.71 -35.16 -3.66
CA ILE A 365 10.92 -33.72 -3.87
C ILE A 365 9.63 -32.93 -3.61
N LEU A 366 8.47 -33.44 -4.03
CA LEU A 366 7.18 -32.80 -3.78
C LEU A 366 6.83 -32.79 -2.29
N GLU A 367 7.02 -33.92 -1.60
CA GLU A 367 6.79 -34.05 -0.16
C GLU A 367 7.67 -33.09 0.66
N MET A 368 8.97 -32.99 0.33
CA MET A 368 9.86 -32.01 0.95
C MET A 368 9.41 -30.56 0.69
N ASN A 369 8.95 -30.25 -0.52
CA ASN A 369 8.45 -28.91 -0.83
C ASN A 369 7.15 -28.58 -0.08
N LEU A 370 6.27 -29.57 0.12
CA LEU A 370 5.07 -29.41 0.95
C LEU A 370 5.45 -29.01 2.38
N GLU A 371 6.42 -29.70 2.98
CA GLU A 371 6.92 -29.37 4.32
C GLU A 371 7.44 -27.92 4.41
N TYR A 372 8.18 -27.44 3.41
CA TYR A 372 8.66 -26.05 3.37
C TYR A 372 7.52 -25.03 3.22
N LEU A 373 6.52 -25.33 2.38
CA LEU A 373 5.37 -24.45 2.19
C LEU A 373 4.50 -24.41 3.44
N ASP A 374 4.30 -25.54 4.11
CA ASP A 374 3.59 -25.61 5.39
C ASP A 374 4.31 -24.84 6.49
N GLY A 375 5.64 -24.98 6.58
CA GLY A 375 6.46 -24.17 7.50
C GLY A 375 6.34 -22.67 7.23
N THR A 376 6.36 -22.27 5.95
CA THR A 376 6.18 -20.87 5.55
C THR A 376 4.78 -20.36 5.89
N ARG A 377 3.74 -21.14 5.61
CA ARG A 377 2.36 -20.83 5.98
C ARG A 377 2.23 -20.64 7.48
N ALA A 378 2.77 -21.56 8.28
CA ALA A 378 2.73 -21.50 9.74
C ALA A 378 3.43 -20.25 10.30
N LEU A 379 4.54 -19.80 9.69
CA LEU A 379 5.23 -18.57 10.06
C LEU A 379 4.42 -17.31 9.73
N LEU A 380 3.61 -17.37 8.67
CA LEU A 380 2.80 -16.24 8.26
C LEU A 380 1.47 -16.18 9.02
N SER A 381 0.90 -17.31 9.45
CA SER A 381 -0.40 -17.36 10.15
C SER A 381 -0.40 -16.58 11.47
N PRO A 382 -1.48 -15.84 11.80
CA PRO A 382 -1.60 -15.17 13.09
C PRO A 382 -1.58 -16.16 14.26
N PRO A 383 -0.95 -15.83 15.40
CA PRO A 383 -0.98 -16.68 16.59
C PRO A 383 -2.42 -16.95 17.04
N GLY A 384 -2.78 -18.23 17.20
CA GLY A 384 -4.09 -18.65 17.70
C GLY A 384 -5.19 -18.80 16.65
N GLN A 385 -4.89 -18.61 15.35
CA GLN A 385 -5.70 -19.18 14.29
C GLN A 385 -5.10 -20.54 13.94
N GLU A 386 -5.76 -21.62 14.38
CA GLU A 386 -5.44 -22.95 13.84
C GLU A 386 -5.66 -22.94 12.32
N PRO A 387 -4.73 -23.53 11.55
CA PRO A 387 -4.76 -23.51 10.08
C PRO A 387 -5.97 -24.21 9.46
#